data_AF-A0A920LET6-F1
#
_entry.id   AF-A0A920LET6-F1
#
_cell.length_a   1.000
_cell.length_b   1.000
_cell.length_c   1.000
_cell.angle_alpha   90.00
_cell.angle_beta   90.00
_cell.angle_gamma   90.00
#
_symmetry.space_group_name_H-M   'P 1'
#
loop_
_entity.id
_entity.type
_entity.pdbx_description
1 polymer ?
#
loop_
_entity_poly.entity_id
_entity_poly.type
_entity_poly.pdbx_seq_one_letter_code
_entity_poly.pdbx_strand_id
1 'polypeptide(L)'
;MLKSNFSDSNFEAGVDEVGRGSLAGPITAAAVILPKDYRNDELNDSKKLSEKRNELKSIIEKTRLTLLFFLLPHLRLIKSIY
;
A
#
# COMPACT_ATOMS: atom_id res chain seq x y z
N MET A 1 -16.24 -6.76 -9.69
CA MET A 1 -15.55 -5.54 -9.22
C MET A 1 -15.24 -5.71 -7.74
N LEU A 2 -14.02 -5.39 -7.30
CA LEU A 2 -13.67 -5.39 -5.87
C LEU A 2 -14.49 -4.32 -5.15
N LYS A 3 -14.90 -4.59 -3.91
CA LYS A 3 -15.55 -3.58 -3.06
C LYS A 3 -14.51 -2.51 -2.68
N SER A 4 -14.89 -1.24 -2.75
CA SER A 4 -14.02 -0.11 -2.36
C SER A 4 -13.91 0.06 -0.84
N ASN A 5 -14.80 -0.56 -0.08
CA ASN A 5 -14.82 -0.56 1.37
C ASN A 5 -15.41 -1.89 1.88
N PHE A 6 -14.80 -2.52 2.88
CA PHE A 6 -15.24 -3.78 3.46
C PHE A 6 -15.83 -3.64 4.88
N SER A 7 -15.46 -2.58 5.59
CA SER A 7 -15.75 -2.40 7.03
C SER A 7 -16.94 -1.48 7.32
N ASP A 8 -17.54 -0.84 6.31
CA ASP A 8 -18.56 0.23 6.40
C ASP A 8 -18.12 1.47 7.22
N SER A 9 -16.92 1.45 7.80
CA SER A 9 -16.28 2.53 8.54
C SER A 9 -16.05 3.76 7.67
N ASN A 10 -16.08 4.93 8.29
CA ASN A 10 -15.73 6.20 7.62
C ASN A 10 -14.29 6.24 7.13
N PHE A 11 -13.39 5.47 7.74
CA PHE A 11 -12.01 5.34 7.34
C PHE A 11 -11.65 3.86 7.25
N GLU A 12 -11.17 3.45 6.07
CA GLU A 12 -10.59 2.15 5.82
C GLU A 12 -9.22 2.35 5.18
N ALA A 13 -8.20 1.65 5.71
CA ALA A 13 -6.85 1.71 5.20
C ALA A 13 -6.52 0.45 4.42
N GLY A 14 -6.08 0.62 3.17
CA GLY A 14 -5.40 -0.44 2.43
C GLY A 14 -3.93 -0.48 2.88
N VAL A 15 -3.44 -1.67 3.22
CA VAL A 15 -2.07 -1.89 3.69
C VAL A 15 -1.37 -2.89 2.78
N ASP A 16 -0.11 -2.62 2.45
CA ASP A 16 0.73 -3.52 1.65
C ASP A 16 2.21 -3.40 2.07
N GLU A 17 2.99 -4.46 1.85
CA GLU A 17 4.41 -4.52 2.16
C GLU A 17 5.28 -5.02 1.01
N VAL A 18 6.51 -4.53 0.95
CA VAL A 18 7.53 -4.94 0.00
C VAL A 18 8.81 -5.33 0.75
N GLY A 19 9.46 -6.39 0.28
CA GLY A 19 10.71 -6.90 0.87
C GLY A 19 10.51 -8.05 1.84
N ARG A 20 9.28 -8.53 2.06
CA ARG A 20 9.01 -9.78 2.78
C ARG A 20 9.64 -10.95 2.02
N GLY A 21 10.72 -11.52 2.56
CA GLY A 21 11.42 -12.68 1.98
C GLY A 21 12.71 -12.34 1.23
N SER A 22 13.12 -11.07 1.18
CA SER A 22 14.46 -10.70 0.70
C SER A 22 15.53 -11.14 1.71
N LEU A 23 16.66 -11.67 1.23
CA LEU A 23 17.78 -12.13 2.07
C LEU A 23 18.44 -10.97 2.84
N ALA A 24 18.43 -9.76 2.27
CA ALA A 24 18.97 -8.56 2.88
C ALA A 24 18.14 -7.33 2.45
N GLY A 25 18.20 -6.27 3.26
CA GLY A 25 17.47 -5.03 3.03
C GLY A 25 16.31 -4.82 4.01
N PRO A 26 15.80 -3.58 4.13
CA PRO A 26 14.67 -3.27 4.99
C PRO A 26 13.36 -3.76 4.36
N ILE A 27 12.37 -4.05 5.21
CA ILE A 27 10.98 -4.22 4.77
C ILE A 27 10.32 -2.85 4.79
N THR A 28 9.60 -2.52 3.73
CA THR A 28 8.80 -1.28 3.67
C THR A 28 7.34 -1.66 3.65
N ALA A 29 6.56 -1.11 4.59
CA ALA A 29 5.12 -1.21 4.60
C ALA A 29 4.50 0.16 4.34
N ALA A 30 3.34 0.19 3.71
CA ALA A 30 2.58 1.40 3.46
C ALA A 30 1.11 1.20 3.83
N ALA A 31 0.48 2.26 4.34
CA ALA A 31 -0.96 2.31 4.58
C ALA A 31 -1.55 3.54 3.88
N VAL A 32 -2.59 3.34 3.09
CA VAL A 32 -3.29 4.38 2.31
C VAL A 32 -4.75 4.40 2.72
N ILE A 33 -5.27 5.60 3.04
CA ILE A 33 -6.71 5.82 3.21
C ILE A 33 -7.19 6.66 2.04
N LEU A 34 -8.16 6.11 1.29
CA LEU A 34 -8.79 6.75 0.14
C LEU A 34 -10.21 7.23 0.51
N PRO A 35 -10.74 8.24 -0.20
CA PRO A 35 -12.15 8.62 -0.07
C PRO A 35 -13.10 7.42 -0.33
N LYS A 36 -14.25 7.36 0.36
CA LYS A 36 -15.23 6.26 0.24
C LYS A 36 -15.74 6.04 -1.20
N ASP A 37 -15.82 7.11 -1.96
CA ASP A 37 -16.29 7.16 -3.35
C ASP A 37 -15.16 7.00 -4.39
N TYR A 38 -13.92 6.83 -3.94
CA TYR A 38 -12.79 6.64 -4.83
C TYR A 38 -12.93 5.35 -5.64
N ARG A 39 -12.84 5.49 -6.96
CA ARG A 39 -12.82 4.38 -7.91
C ARG A 39 -11.75 4.64 -8.96
N ASN A 40 -10.94 3.63 -9.23
CA ASN A 40 -9.96 3.65 -10.28
C ASN A 40 -9.82 2.24 -10.85
N ASP A 41 -10.24 2.05 -12.09
CA ASP A 41 -10.21 0.74 -12.75
C ASP A 41 -8.77 0.29 -13.06
N GLU A 42 -7.83 1.23 -13.18
CA GLU A 42 -6.43 0.92 -13.44
C GLU A 42 -5.68 0.38 -12.20
N LEU A 43 -6.17 0.63 -10.98
CA LEU A 43 -5.58 0.09 -9.76
C LEU A 43 -5.92 -1.39 -9.52
N ASN A 44 -6.93 -1.93 -10.20
CA ASN A 44 -7.37 -3.31 -10.00
C ASN A 44 -6.50 -4.35 -10.73
N ASP A 45 -5.78 -3.98 -11.79
CA ASP A 45 -4.92 -4.91 -12.54
C ASP A 45 -3.46 -4.79 -12.09
N SER A 46 -3.15 -5.50 -11.01
CA SER A 46 -1.83 -5.47 -10.36
C SER A 46 -0.68 -5.98 -11.23
N LYS A 47 -0.95 -6.68 -12.34
CA LYS A 47 0.07 -7.29 -13.20
C LYS A 47 0.67 -6.33 -14.23
N LYS A 48 0.01 -5.21 -14.54
CA LYS A 48 0.48 -4.19 -15.51
C LYS A 48 1.02 -2.92 -14.85
N LEU A 49 1.15 -2.92 -13.53
CA LEU A 49 1.54 -1.75 -12.75
C LEU A 49 2.99 -1.30 -12.99
N SER A 50 3.87 -2.07 -13.64
CA SER A 50 5.28 -1.67 -13.79
C SER A 50 5.47 -0.38 -14.60
N GLU A 51 4.72 -0.21 -15.69
CA GLU A 51 4.83 0.96 -16.56
C GLU A 51 4.06 2.16 -15.99
N LYS A 52 2.90 1.90 -15.37
CA LYS A 52 2.00 2.94 -14.84
C LYS A 52 2.24 3.28 -13.37
N ARG A 53 3.22 2.66 -12.70
CA ARG A 53 3.46 2.80 -11.26
C ARG A 53 3.59 4.26 -10.83
N ASN A 54 4.39 5.03 -11.58
CA ASN A 54 4.70 6.41 -11.23
C ASN A 54 3.48 7.32 -11.41
N GLU A 55 2.69 7.10 -12.46
CA GLU A 55 1.45 7.84 -12.73
C GLU A 55 0.40 7.54 -11.67
N LEU A 56 0.16 6.25 -11.39
CA LEU A 56 -0.80 5.81 -10.38
C LEU A 56 -0.39 6.28 -8.98
N LYS A 57 0.91 6.27 -8.67
CA LYS A 57 1.43 6.85 -7.42
C LYS A 57 1.09 8.33 -7.32
N SER A 58 1.31 9.11 -8.39
CA SER A 58 0.97 10.55 -8.40
C SER A 58 -0.53 10.79 -8.20
N ILE A 59 -1.37 9.97 -8.84
CA ILE A 59 -2.83 10.04 -8.69
C ILE A 59 -3.23 9.74 -7.25
N ILE A 60 -2.74 8.64 -6.67
CA ILE A 60 -3.02 8.27 -5.28
C ILE A 60 -2.53 9.37 -4.34
N GLU A 61 -1.35 9.93 -4.54
CA GLU A 61 -0.80 10.99 -3.69
C GLU A 61 -1.63 12.27 -3.71
N LYS A 62 -2.28 12.59 -4.84
CA LYS A 62 -3.18 13.74 -4.96
C LYS A 62 -4.57 13.48 -4.38
N THR A 63 -5.08 12.25 -4.50
CA THR A 63 -6.47 11.94 -4.14
C THR A 63 -6.63 11.38 -2.72
N ARG A 64 -5.58 10.83 -2.13
CA ARG A 64 -5.63 10.22 -0.79
C ARG A 64 -6.02 11.22 0.30
N LEU A 65 -6.68 10.69 1.32
CA LEU A 65 -6.88 11.41 2.58
C LEU A 65 -5.62 11.33 3.45
N THR A 66 -4.93 10.18 3.47
CA THR A 66 -3.74 9.96 4.30
C THR A 66 -2.85 8.87 3.70
N LEU A 67 -1.53 8.99 3.91
CA LEU A 67 -0.51 8.00 3.59
C LEU A 67 0.47 7.91 4.75
N LEU A 68 0.80 6.69 5.12
CA LEU A 68 1.85 6.38 6.06
C LEU A 68 2.82 5.40 5.42
N PHE A 69 4.11 5.67 5.53
CA PHE A 69 5.18 4.73 5.20
C PHE A 69 5.89 4.31 6.48
N PHE A 70 6.18 3.03 6.58
CA PHE A 70 6.92 2.46 7.67
C PHE A 70 8.10 1.65 7.14
N LEU A 71 9.31 2.01 7.60
CA LEU A 71 10.53 1.30 7.25
C LEU A 71 10.95 0.42 8.44
N LEU A 72 10.95 -0.89 8.21
CA LEU A 72 11.45 -1.90 9.12
C LEU A 72 12.90 -2.21 8.77
N PRO A 73 13.89 -1.67 9.51
CA PRO A 73 15.28 -2.02 9.29
C PRO A 73 15.53 -3.50 9.59
N HIS A 74 16.40 -4.12 8.80
CA HIS A 74 16.72 -5.56 8.86
C HIS A 74 17.05 -6.05 10.29
N LEU A 75 17.76 -5.23 11.08
CA LEU A 75 18.16 -5.54 12.47
C LEU A 75 16.97 -5.78 13.42
N ARG A 76 15.78 -5.25 13.14
CA ARG A 76 14.58 -5.45 13.97
C ARG A 76 13.81 -6.73 13.62
N LEU A 77 13.93 -7.25 12.40
CA LEU A 77 13.24 -8.47 11.97
C LEU A 77 13.81 -9.72 12.63
N ILE A 78 15.14 -9.79 12.76
CA ILE A 78 15.80 -10.94 13.41
C ILE A 78 15.40 -11.04 14.89
N LYS A 79 15.21 -9.91 15.59
CA LYS A 79 14.79 -9.89 17.00
C LYS A 79 13.31 -10.22 17.25
N SER A 80 12.47 -10.24 16.22
CA SER A 80 11.04 -10.56 16.35
C SER A 80 10.71 -12.01 16.00
N ILE A 81 11.68 -12.76 15.46
CA ILE A 81 11.53 -14.16 15.03
C ILE A 81 12.15 -15.14 16.05
N TYR A 82 12.83 -14.63 17.09
CA TYR A 82 13.29 -15.36 18.27
C TYR A 82 12.68 -14.75 19.53
#